data_AF-A0AA48KHG4-F1
#
_entry.id   AF-A0AA48KHG4-F1
#
_cell.length_a   1.000
_cell.length_b   1.000
_cell.length_c   1.000
_cell.angle_alpha   90.00
_cell.angle_beta   90.00
_cell.angle_gamma   90.00
#
_symmetry.space_group_name_H-M   'P 1'
#
loop_
_entity.id
_entity.type
_entity.pdbx_description
1 polymer ?
#
loop_
_entity_poly.entity_id
_entity_poly.type
_entity_poly.pdbx_seq_one_letter_code
_entity_poly.pdbx_strand_id
1 'polypeptide(L)'
;MLDRLVYADWEDPPEAMAFEASYEEVLAELRVLLPRVIEGRDAALASPASMPTPYWDDSLRLYLLAPALVNVALNYKICVEQGLPLHPTYYFEVSERSRFQAHYPPAVLRHANAIFQGSIRAARAVYALRDSAVAELEDFERDLPEILEGFVYMSTKDRYTWRASNPRWIRALADHVLASFQPALVVGAAHGSIMSGLVFANLVDAPLYFVRFSMFKRNDQDPILAPSDLAHLEGFRAGPALLFDEDVAKGTTLTRFEQVMRPLFDVAHTGSVLRHTLSPCRPEFVGHAWND
;
A
#
# COMPACT_ATOMS: atom_id res chain seq x y z
N MET A 1 11.22 -5.52 -11.52
CA MET A 1 10.02 -5.17 -10.74
C MET A 1 8.96 -6.23 -10.99
N LEU A 2 8.27 -6.62 -9.92
CA LEU A 2 7.34 -7.75 -9.83
C LEU A 2 6.12 -7.58 -10.75
N ASP A 3 5.72 -6.35 -11.04
CA ASP A 3 4.63 -6.00 -11.97
C ASP A 3 4.79 -6.61 -13.38
N ARG A 4 6.04 -6.89 -13.79
CA ARG A 4 6.37 -7.53 -15.08
C ARG A 4 6.34 -9.06 -15.04
N LEU A 5 6.16 -9.65 -13.86
CA LEU A 5 6.21 -11.10 -13.61
C LEU A 5 4.86 -11.65 -13.14
N VAL A 6 3.82 -10.82 -13.11
CA VAL A 6 2.47 -11.24 -12.73
C VAL A 6 1.60 -11.32 -13.99
N TYR A 7 1.19 -12.54 -14.32
CA TYR A 7 0.28 -12.82 -15.42
C TYR A 7 -1.02 -13.36 -14.84
N ALA A 8 -2.06 -12.53 -14.87
CA ALA A 8 -3.37 -12.87 -14.33
C ALA A 8 -4.47 -12.21 -15.15
N ASP A 9 -5.70 -12.73 -14.99
CA ASP A 9 -6.89 -11.99 -15.38
C ASP A 9 -7.05 -10.80 -14.42
N TRP A 10 -7.04 -9.58 -14.96
CA TRP A 10 -7.18 -8.36 -14.18
C TRP A 10 -8.64 -7.90 -14.05
N GLU A 11 -9.59 -8.60 -14.69
CA GLU A 11 -11.01 -8.30 -14.59
C GLU A 11 -11.63 -8.88 -13.31
N ASP A 12 -11.25 -10.10 -12.97
CA ASP A 12 -11.73 -10.84 -11.81
C ASP A 12 -10.56 -11.30 -10.93
N PRO A 13 -10.64 -11.12 -9.61
CA PRO A 13 -9.54 -11.45 -8.70
C PRO A 13 -9.31 -12.97 -8.62
N PRO A 14 -8.04 -13.42 -8.59
CA PRO A 14 -7.73 -14.84 -8.44
C PRO A 14 -8.12 -15.35 -7.05
N GLU A 15 -8.38 -16.65 -6.94
CA GLU A 15 -8.70 -17.28 -5.65
C GLU A 15 -7.61 -17.06 -4.59
N ALA A 16 -6.34 -17.05 -5.02
CA ALA A 16 -5.20 -16.78 -4.15
C ALA A 16 -5.21 -15.41 -3.45
N MET A 17 -6.02 -14.45 -3.93
CA MET A 17 -6.21 -13.14 -3.28
C MET A 17 -7.03 -13.26 -1.99
N ALA A 18 -7.93 -14.25 -1.88
CA ALA A 18 -8.64 -14.53 -0.64
C ALA A 18 -7.81 -15.49 0.23
N PHE A 19 -7.24 -14.98 1.31
CA PHE A 19 -6.53 -15.80 2.27
C PHE A 19 -6.58 -15.19 3.67
N GLU A 20 -6.40 -16.06 4.65
CA GLU A 20 -6.26 -15.71 6.06
C GLU A 20 -5.00 -16.42 6.56
N ALA A 21 -4.09 -15.68 7.17
CA ALA A 21 -2.83 -16.19 7.70
C ALA A 21 -2.37 -15.31 8.86
N SER A 22 -1.65 -15.88 9.83
CA SER A 22 -0.94 -15.08 10.82
C SER A 22 0.15 -14.23 10.14
N TYR A 23 0.55 -13.16 10.80
CA TYR A 23 1.60 -12.31 10.27
C TYR A 23 2.94 -13.05 10.19
N GLU A 24 3.20 -13.94 11.16
CA GLU A 24 4.34 -14.86 11.11
C GLU A 24 4.30 -15.75 9.86
N GLU A 25 3.14 -16.34 9.53
CA GLU A 25 2.98 -17.18 8.34
C GLU A 25 3.21 -16.39 7.06
N VAL A 26 2.69 -15.15 6.98
CA VAL A 26 2.94 -14.24 5.85
C VAL A 26 4.43 -13.96 5.69
N LEU A 27 5.13 -13.62 6.78
CA LEU A 27 6.57 -13.33 6.75
C LEU A 27 7.37 -14.58 6.36
N ALA A 28 7.02 -15.76 6.91
CA ALA A 28 7.64 -17.02 6.55
C ALA A 28 7.49 -17.35 5.06
N GLU A 29 6.31 -17.11 4.49
CA GLU A 29 6.06 -17.33 3.08
C GLU A 29 6.83 -16.33 2.21
N LEU A 30 6.87 -15.04 2.59
CA LEU A 30 7.67 -14.02 1.91
C LEU A 30 9.17 -14.38 1.88
N ARG A 31 9.73 -14.86 3.00
CA ARG A 31 11.13 -15.31 3.09
C ARG A 31 11.47 -16.46 2.14
N VAL A 32 10.50 -17.33 1.86
CA VAL A 32 10.69 -18.46 0.94
C VAL A 32 10.53 -18.03 -0.51
N LEU A 33 9.49 -17.25 -0.82
CA LEU A 33 9.15 -16.88 -2.20
C LEU A 33 10.10 -15.83 -2.77
N LEU A 34 10.44 -14.80 -2.00
CA LEU A 34 11.23 -13.66 -2.47
C LEU A 34 12.58 -14.06 -3.11
N PRO A 35 13.46 -14.85 -2.47
CA PRO A 35 14.74 -15.22 -3.07
C PRO A 35 14.57 -16.06 -4.35
N ARG A 36 13.56 -16.96 -4.40
CA ARG A 36 13.27 -17.78 -5.59
C ARG A 36 12.84 -16.91 -6.78
N VAL A 37 11.96 -15.94 -6.54
CA VAL A 37 11.50 -15.02 -7.57
C VAL A 37 12.65 -14.13 -8.06
N ILE A 38 13.50 -13.64 -7.15
CA ILE A 38 14.71 -12.86 -7.50
C ILE A 38 15.66 -13.69 -8.37
N GLU A 39 15.99 -14.93 -7.98
CA GLU A 39 16.90 -15.80 -8.71
C GLU A 39 16.43 -16.06 -10.16
N GLY A 40 15.14 -16.32 -10.35
CA GLY A 40 14.56 -16.58 -11.68
C GLY A 40 14.20 -15.34 -12.50
N ARG A 41 14.30 -14.13 -11.92
CA ARG A 41 13.80 -12.86 -12.51
C ARG A 41 14.33 -12.61 -13.91
N ASP A 42 15.65 -12.68 -14.07
CA ASP A 42 16.28 -12.26 -15.33
C ASP A 42 16.00 -13.28 -16.45
N ALA A 43 15.96 -14.57 -16.11
CA ALA A 43 15.53 -15.63 -17.02
C ALA A 43 14.05 -15.47 -17.43
N ALA A 44 13.18 -15.16 -16.47
CA ALA A 44 11.76 -14.93 -16.71
C ALA A 44 11.50 -13.73 -17.63
N LEU A 45 12.26 -12.64 -17.47
CA LEU A 45 12.14 -11.46 -18.32
C LEU A 45 12.71 -11.68 -19.73
N ALA A 46 13.78 -12.46 -19.86
CA ALA A 46 14.42 -12.74 -21.15
C ALA A 46 13.66 -13.79 -21.96
N SER A 47 13.06 -14.78 -21.30
CA SER A 47 12.36 -15.89 -21.95
C SER A 47 11.15 -16.35 -21.10
N PRO A 48 10.04 -15.60 -21.11
CA PRO A 48 8.88 -15.95 -20.28
C PRO A 48 8.36 -17.38 -20.53
N ALA A 49 8.37 -17.84 -21.78
CA ALA A 49 7.88 -19.17 -22.14
C ALA A 49 8.74 -20.33 -21.60
N SER A 50 9.98 -20.08 -21.13
CA SER A 50 10.83 -21.11 -20.56
C SER A 50 10.65 -21.30 -19.05
N MET A 51 9.92 -20.41 -18.38
CA MET A 51 9.73 -20.49 -16.94
C MET A 51 8.63 -21.50 -16.59
N PRO A 52 8.84 -22.31 -15.55
CA PRO A 52 7.84 -23.29 -15.12
C PRO A 52 6.67 -22.58 -14.42
N THR A 53 5.46 -23.16 -14.50
CA THR A 53 4.25 -22.60 -13.86
C THR A 53 4.44 -22.18 -12.39
N PRO A 54 5.09 -22.98 -11.52
CA PRO A 54 5.33 -22.59 -10.14
C PRO A 54 6.06 -21.24 -9.97
N TYR A 55 6.91 -20.83 -10.91
CA TYR A 55 7.57 -19.53 -10.83
C TYR A 55 6.58 -18.36 -10.96
N TRP A 56 5.59 -18.52 -11.85
CA TRP A 56 4.54 -17.52 -12.05
C TRP A 56 3.56 -17.49 -10.88
N ASP A 57 3.23 -18.66 -10.32
CA ASP A 57 2.41 -18.78 -9.12
C ASP A 57 3.10 -18.12 -7.92
N ASP A 58 4.40 -18.35 -7.72
CA ASP A 58 5.21 -17.71 -6.68
C ASP A 58 5.24 -16.18 -6.85
N SER A 59 5.37 -15.71 -8.10
CA SER A 59 5.37 -14.26 -8.41
C SER A 59 4.02 -13.60 -8.11
N LEU A 60 2.91 -14.25 -8.49
CA LEU A 60 1.56 -13.78 -8.15
C LEU A 60 1.35 -13.80 -6.63
N ARG A 61 1.77 -14.87 -5.95
CA ARG A 61 1.63 -15.00 -4.50
C ARG A 61 2.40 -13.92 -3.76
N LEU A 62 3.63 -13.62 -4.18
CA LEU A 62 4.44 -12.52 -3.66
C LEU A 62 3.74 -11.16 -3.84
N TYR A 63 3.12 -10.94 -5.00
CA TYR A 63 2.36 -9.72 -5.31
C TYR A 63 1.14 -9.53 -4.41
N LEU A 64 0.51 -10.63 -3.97
CA LEU A 64 -0.66 -10.61 -3.10
C LEU A 64 -0.31 -10.54 -1.61
N LEU A 65 0.85 -11.07 -1.20
CA LEU A 65 1.29 -11.09 0.20
C LEU A 65 1.94 -9.80 0.65
N ALA A 66 2.77 -9.17 -0.19
CA ALA A 66 3.54 -7.99 0.19
C ALA A 66 2.71 -6.82 0.77
N PRO A 67 1.46 -6.54 0.33
CA PRO A 67 0.59 -5.54 0.96
C PRO A 67 0.28 -5.80 2.44
N ALA A 68 0.38 -7.05 2.92
CA ALA A 68 0.14 -7.40 4.32
C ALA A 68 1.15 -6.70 5.26
N LEU A 69 2.41 -6.53 4.83
CA LEU A 69 3.45 -5.83 5.58
C LEU A 69 2.99 -4.42 5.98
N VAL A 70 2.42 -3.70 5.01
CA VAL A 70 1.93 -2.34 5.21
C VAL A 70 0.64 -2.33 6.01
N ASN A 71 -0.32 -3.22 5.69
CA ASN A 71 -1.62 -3.26 6.34
C ASN A 71 -1.54 -3.52 7.85
N VAL A 72 -0.76 -4.53 8.25
CA VAL A 72 -0.61 -4.92 9.66
C VAL A 72 0.14 -3.83 10.42
N ALA A 73 1.25 -3.32 9.88
CA ALA A 73 2.01 -2.25 10.52
C ALA A 73 1.23 -0.93 10.64
N LEU A 74 0.42 -0.57 9.63
CA LEU A 74 -0.48 0.60 9.70
C LEU A 74 -1.52 0.43 10.81
N ASN A 75 -2.14 -0.75 10.91
CA ASN A 75 -3.10 -1.04 11.97
C ASN A 75 -2.44 -0.96 13.36
N TYR A 76 -1.26 -1.55 13.51
CA TYR A 76 -0.47 -1.49 14.74
C TYR A 76 -0.16 -0.05 15.14
N LYS A 77 0.40 0.74 14.21
CA LYS A 77 0.70 2.17 14.43
C LYS A 77 -0.53 2.92 14.94
N ILE A 78 -1.67 2.74 14.29
CA ILE A 78 -2.92 3.41 14.69
C ILE A 78 -3.38 2.96 16.07
N CYS A 79 -3.29 1.66 16.39
CA CYS A 79 -3.67 1.18 17.71
C CYS A 79 -2.82 1.82 18.80
N VAL A 80 -1.49 1.85 18.61
CA VAL A 80 -0.56 2.49 19.55
C VAL A 80 -0.82 3.99 19.66
N GLU A 81 -0.99 4.71 18.55
CA GLU A 81 -1.16 6.16 18.55
C GLU A 81 -2.51 6.62 19.10
N GLN A 82 -3.56 5.82 18.92
CA GLN A 82 -4.90 6.13 19.42
C GLN A 82 -5.16 5.50 20.80
N GLY A 83 -4.20 4.77 21.36
CA GLY A 83 -4.37 4.10 22.65
C GLY A 83 -5.39 2.97 22.62
N LEU A 84 -5.57 2.31 21.47
CA LEU A 84 -6.49 1.20 21.27
C LEU A 84 -5.75 -0.13 21.51
N PRO A 85 -6.41 -1.17 22.05
CA PRO A 85 -5.83 -2.51 22.11
C PRO A 85 -5.56 -3.00 20.68
N LEU A 86 -4.57 -3.87 20.47
CA LEU A 86 -4.45 -4.60 19.20
C LEU A 86 -5.32 -5.86 19.31
N HIS A 87 -6.38 -5.97 18.50
CA HIS A 87 -7.17 -7.19 18.44
C HIS A 87 -6.45 -8.18 17.51
N PRO A 88 -6.33 -9.48 17.88
CA PRO A 88 -5.58 -10.46 17.09
C PRO A 88 -6.15 -10.69 15.69
N THR A 89 -7.45 -10.43 15.48
CA THR A 89 -8.15 -10.72 14.21
C THR A 89 -9.01 -9.57 13.67
N TYR A 90 -9.15 -8.47 14.40
CA TYR A 90 -10.04 -7.37 14.00
C TYR A 90 -9.26 -6.08 13.82
N TYR A 91 -9.65 -5.36 12.78
CA TYR A 91 -9.25 -3.99 12.59
C TYR A 91 -10.32 -3.08 13.18
N PHE A 92 -9.90 -2.04 13.89
CA PHE A 92 -10.82 -1.17 14.63
C PHE A 92 -11.42 -0.08 13.74
N GLU A 93 -12.68 0.25 13.99
CA GLU A 93 -13.27 1.52 13.55
C GLU A 93 -12.84 2.63 14.51
N VAL A 94 -12.27 3.72 14.00
CA VAL A 94 -11.87 4.86 14.83
C VAL A 94 -13.04 5.83 14.91
N SER A 95 -13.82 5.76 15.98
CA SER A 95 -14.78 6.81 16.31
C SER A 95 -14.10 7.91 17.15
N GLU A 96 -14.54 9.17 17.03
CA GLU A 96 -14.01 10.26 17.86
C GLU A 96 -14.14 9.98 19.37
N ARG A 97 -15.14 9.19 19.78
CA ARG A 97 -15.37 8.80 21.18
C ARG A 97 -14.37 7.74 21.69
N SER A 98 -13.67 7.06 20.80
CA SER A 98 -12.76 5.95 21.14
C SER A 98 -11.29 6.37 21.19
N ARG A 99 -10.96 7.61 20.82
CA ARG A 99 -9.58 8.09 20.80
C ARG A 99 -9.04 8.23 22.23
N PHE A 100 -7.79 7.83 22.44
CA PHE A 100 -6.98 8.08 23.65
C PHE A 100 -7.37 7.30 24.92
N GLN A 101 -7.68 6.01 24.80
CA GLN A 101 -7.91 5.18 26.00
C GLN A 101 -6.62 4.86 26.78
N ALA A 102 -5.47 4.81 26.09
CA ALA A 102 -4.15 4.58 26.68
C ALA A 102 -3.13 5.64 26.21
N HIS A 103 -2.25 6.06 27.12
CA HIS A 103 -1.15 6.98 26.82
C HIS A 103 0.16 6.21 26.80
N TYR A 104 0.72 5.97 25.62
CA TYR A 104 2.00 5.31 25.47
C TYR A 104 3.17 6.30 25.55
N PRO A 105 4.34 5.90 26.08
CA PRO A 105 5.52 6.75 26.09
C PRO A 105 5.94 7.19 24.68
N PRO A 106 6.55 8.38 24.51
CA PRO A 106 7.00 8.87 23.20
C PRO A 106 7.93 7.91 22.45
N ALA A 107 8.72 7.10 23.18
CA ALA A 107 9.58 6.08 22.58
C ALA A 107 8.78 4.98 21.86
N VAL A 108 7.66 4.54 22.43
CA VAL A 108 6.79 3.53 21.84
C VAL A 108 6.10 4.07 20.59
N LEU A 109 5.61 5.32 20.64
CA LEU A 109 5.02 6.00 19.48
C LEU A 109 6.03 6.13 18.32
N ARG A 110 7.28 6.53 18.62
CA ARG A 110 8.35 6.61 17.62
C ARG A 110 8.68 5.26 17.02
N HIS A 111 8.75 4.21 17.85
CA HIS A 111 9.03 2.86 17.37
C HIS A 111 7.91 2.33 16.47
N ALA A 112 6.64 2.51 16.85
CA ALA A 112 5.49 2.12 16.00
C ALA A 112 5.50 2.85 14.64
N ASN A 113 5.85 4.14 14.61
CA ASN A 113 6.02 4.88 13.36
C ASN A 113 7.23 4.35 12.53
N ALA A 114 8.34 4.02 13.19
CA ALA A 114 9.51 3.45 12.51
C ALA A 114 9.20 2.09 11.87
N ILE A 115 8.44 1.22 12.55
CA ILE A 115 7.95 -0.05 12.01
C ILE A 115 7.07 0.20 10.79
N PHE A 116 6.12 1.14 10.87
CA PHE A 116 5.25 1.46 9.73
C PHE A 116 6.04 1.96 8.51
N GLN A 117 6.98 2.87 8.70
CA GLN A 117 7.84 3.32 7.60
C GLN A 117 8.75 2.18 7.08
N GLY A 118 9.22 1.31 7.98
CA GLY A 118 9.99 0.11 7.65
C GLY A 118 9.20 -0.87 6.78
N SER A 119 7.92 -1.08 7.07
CA SER A 119 7.08 -1.99 6.30
C SER A 119 6.80 -1.49 4.89
N ILE A 120 6.64 -0.18 4.71
CA ILE A 120 6.54 0.44 3.37
C ILE A 120 7.85 0.23 2.60
N ARG A 121 9.02 0.43 3.23
CA ARG A 121 10.32 0.21 2.57
C ARG A 121 10.48 -1.26 2.15
N ALA A 122 10.24 -2.19 3.07
CA ALA A 122 10.34 -3.63 2.81
C ALA A 122 9.38 -4.06 1.70
N ALA A 123 8.11 -3.67 1.77
CA ALA A 123 7.14 -3.96 0.73
C ALA A 123 7.55 -3.38 -0.62
N ARG A 124 8.04 -2.14 -0.67
CA ARG A 124 8.54 -1.54 -1.90
C ARG A 124 9.75 -2.29 -2.47
N ALA A 125 10.66 -2.76 -1.62
CA ALA A 125 11.82 -3.54 -2.04
C ALA A 125 11.40 -4.88 -2.65
N VAL A 126 10.41 -5.55 -2.04
CA VAL A 126 9.77 -6.77 -2.57
C VAL A 126 9.16 -6.51 -3.95
N TYR A 127 8.30 -5.50 -4.08
CA TYR A 127 7.70 -5.16 -5.38
C TYR A 127 8.75 -4.78 -6.42
N ALA A 128 9.77 -4.02 -6.04
CA ALA A 128 10.87 -3.66 -6.92
C ALA A 128 11.71 -4.89 -7.34
N LEU A 129 11.67 -5.96 -6.56
CA LEU A 129 12.60 -7.09 -6.62
C LEU A 129 14.05 -6.58 -6.54
N ARG A 130 14.34 -5.68 -5.60
CA ARG A 130 15.70 -5.19 -5.37
C ARG A 130 16.58 -6.35 -4.93
N ASP A 131 17.85 -6.31 -5.30
CA ASP A 131 18.81 -7.31 -4.82
C ASP A 131 18.99 -7.23 -3.28
N SER A 132 18.72 -6.06 -2.68
CA SER A 132 18.66 -5.84 -1.23
C SER A 132 17.36 -6.30 -0.56
N ALA A 133 16.33 -6.70 -1.31
CA ALA A 133 14.98 -6.89 -0.76
C ALA A 133 14.92 -7.97 0.33
N VAL A 134 15.73 -9.03 0.23
CA VAL A 134 15.83 -10.07 1.27
C VAL A 134 16.37 -9.48 2.57
N ALA A 135 17.48 -8.73 2.51
CA ALA A 135 18.06 -8.07 3.68
C ALA A 135 17.12 -7.00 4.26
N GLU A 136 16.42 -6.23 3.42
CA GLU A 136 15.44 -5.24 3.88
C GLU A 136 14.24 -5.89 4.59
N LEU A 137 13.81 -7.08 4.16
CA LEU A 137 12.77 -7.86 4.82
C LEU A 137 13.26 -8.40 6.17
N GLU A 138 14.46 -8.99 6.23
CA GLU A 138 15.07 -9.49 7.47
C GLU A 138 15.29 -8.38 8.51
N ASP A 139 15.77 -7.21 8.07
CA ASP A 139 15.95 -6.05 8.94
C ASP A 139 14.62 -5.54 9.50
N PHE A 140 13.58 -5.53 8.67
CA PHE A 140 12.23 -5.17 9.11
C PHE A 140 11.69 -6.16 10.15
N GLU A 141 11.85 -7.46 9.91
CA GLU A 141 11.39 -8.52 10.83
C GLU A 141 12.05 -8.46 12.20
N ARG A 142 13.35 -8.14 12.25
CA ARG A 142 14.11 -8.05 13.51
C ARG A 142 13.57 -6.98 14.46
N ASP A 143 12.97 -5.92 13.91
CA ASP A 143 12.42 -4.80 14.68
C ASP A 143 10.93 -4.97 15.01
N LEU A 144 10.31 -6.11 14.66
CA LEU A 144 8.89 -6.36 14.91
C LEU A 144 8.61 -6.68 16.38
N PRO A 145 7.57 -6.06 16.98
CA PRO A 145 7.04 -6.48 18.28
C PRO A 145 6.39 -7.87 18.20
N GLU A 146 6.68 -8.73 19.18
CA GLU A 146 6.14 -10.10 19.30
C GLU A 146 4.61 -10.15 19.21
N ILE A 147 3.91 -9.11 19.69
CA ILE A 147 2.44 -9.02 19.62
C ILE A 147 1.89 -9.04 18.18
N LEU A 148 2.72 -8.72 17.18
CA LEU A 148 2.33 -8.76 15.77
C LEU A 148 2.41 -10.15 15.16
N GLU A 149 3.21 -11.07 15.69
CA GLU A 149 3.40 -12.41 15.11
C GLU A 149 2.08 -13.17 15.00
N GLY A 150 1.27 -13.11 16.06
CA GLY A 150 -0.06 -13.74 16.12
C GLY A 150 -1.19 -12.93 15.49
N PHE A 151 -0.93 -11.76 14.90
CA PHE A 151 -1.97 -10.98 14.24
C PHE A 151 -2.40 -11.67 12.94
N VAL A 152 -3.69 -11.93 12.77
CA VAL A 152 -4.24 -12.59 11.60
C VAL A 152 -4.57 -11.56 10.53
N TYR A 153 -3.84 -11.62 9.41
CA TYR A 153 -4.13 -10.86 8.21
C TYR A 153 -5.15 -11.59 7.36
N MET A 154 -6.28 -10.92 7.08
CA MET A 154 -7.31 -11.39 6.17
C MET A 154 -7.34 -10.51 4.91
N SER A 155 -7.14 -11.13 3.76
CA SER A 155 -7.34 -10.54 2.44
C SER A 155 -8.62 -11.09 1.80
N THR A 156 -9.37 -10.24 1.13
CA THR A 156 -10.62 -10.60 0.45
C THR A 156 -10.55 -10.30 -1.05
N LYS A 157 -11.38 -10.99 -1.85
CA LYS A 157 -11.51 -10.77 -3.30
C LYS A 157 -12.26 -9.47 -3.61
N ASP A 158 -11.58 -8.34 -3.40
CA ASP A 158 -12.09 -7.03 -3.77
C ASP A 158 -11.80 -6.74 -5.24
N ARG A 159 -12.86 -6.78 -6.07
CA ARG A 159 -12.76 -6.67 -7.52
C ARG A 159 -12.12 -5.36 -7.98
N TYR A 160 -12.47 -4.24 -7.34
CA TYR A 160 -11.98 -2.92 -7.76
C TYR A 160 -10.54 -2.68 -7.31
N THR A 161 -10.18 -3.13 -6.11
CA THR A 161 -8.78 -3.14 -5.64
C THR A 161 -7.92 -3.96 -6.60
N TRP A 162 -8.39 -5.14 -7.03
CA TRP A 162 -7.66 -5.99 -7.97
C TRP A 162 -7.49 -5.34 -9.35
N ARG A 163 -8.59 -4.85 -9.94
CA ARG A 163 -8.56 -4.12 -11.21
C ARG A 163 -7.64 -2.90 -11.15
N ALA A 164 -7.75 -2.09 -10.11
CA ALA A 164 -6.91 -0.92 -9.90
C ALA A 164 -5.44 -1.28 -9.61
N SER A 165 -5.15 -2.55 -9.37
CA SER A 165 -3.79 -3.07 -9.22
C SER A 165 -3.19 -3.58 -10.53
N ASN A 166 -3.85 -3.38 -11.68
CA ASN A 166 -3.34 -3.76 -12.99
C ASN A 166 -2.07 -2.96 -13.36
N PRO A 167 -0.90 -3.62 -13.50
CA PRO A 167 0.38 -2.98 -13.84
C PRO A 167 0.33 -2.04 -15.05
N ARG A 168 -0.46 -2.39 -16.06
CA ARG A 168 -0.58 -1.58 -17.29
C ARG A 168 -1.19 -0.21 -16.99
N TRP A 169 -2.24 -0.17 -16.17
CA TRP A 169 -2.94 1.08 -15.84
C TRP A 169 -2.14 1.92 -14.84
N ILE A 170 -1.46 1.28 -13.90
CA ILE A 170 -0.54 1.96 -12.98
C ILE A 170 0.61 2.61 -13.76
N ARG A 171 1.16 1.91 -14.77
CA ARG A 171 2.21 2.45 -15.65
C ARG A 171 1.71 3.64 -16.48
N ALA A 172 0.51 3.55 -17.05
CA ALA A 172 -0.09 4.68 -17.76
C ALA A 172 -0.26 5.92 -16.86
N LEU A 173 -0.67 5.72 -15.60
CA LEU A 173 -0.72 6.80 -14.61
C LEU A 173 0.69 7.39 -14.34
N ALA A 174 1.68 6.53 -14.12
CA ALA A 174 3.06 6.95 -13.87
C ALA A 174 3.63 7.78 -15.04
N ASP A 175 3.42 7.32 -16.28
CA ASP A 175 3.85 8.03 -17.48
C ASP A 175 3.18 9.42 -17.59
N HIS A 176 1.87 9.51 -17.31
CA HIS A 176 1.14 10.78 -17.29
C HIS A 176 1.66 11.76 -16.22
N VAL A 177 1.94 11.25 -15.02
CA VAL A 177 2.47 12.08 -13.92
C VAL A 177 3.88 12.57 -14.26
N LEU A 178 4.78 11.68 -14.67
CA LEU A 178 6.18 12.01 -14.97
C LEU A 178 6.33 12.93 -16.20
N ALA A 179 5.37 12.91 -17.13
CA ALA A 179 5.32 13.89 -18.21
C ALA A 179 5.01 15.32 -17.72
N SER A 180 4.39 15.46 -16.54
CA SER A 180 4.00 16.74 -15.95
C SER A 180 4.93 17.22 -14.83
N PHE A 181 5.32 16.34 -13.91
CA PHE A 181 6.21 16.65 -12.80
C PHE A 181 6.83 15.39 -12.17
N GLN A 182 7.90 15.58 -11.40
CA GLN A 182 8.50 14.56 -10.55
C GLN A 182 7.94 14.66 -9.12
N PRO A 183 7.16 13.69 -8.62
CA PRO A 183 6.63 13.76 -7.25
C PRO A 183 7.75 13.72 -6.21
N ALA A 184 7.71 14.63 -5.24
CA ALA A 184 8.57 14.58 -4.05
C ALA A 184 8.07 13.56 -3.02
N LEU A 185 6.77 13.25 -3.05
CA LEU A 185 6.10 12.29 -2.20
C LEU A 185 4.81 11.80 -2.88
N VAL A 186 4.51 10.51 -2.74
CA VAL A 186 3.19 9.94 -3.01
C VAL A 186 2.51 9.65 -1.67
N VAL A 187 1.29 10.13 -1.50
CA VAL A 187 0.46 9.87 -0.33
C VAL A 187 -0.78 9.07 -0.74
N GLY A 188 -0.83 7.79 -0.38
CA GLY A 188 -1.94 6.90 -0.71
C GLY A 188 -3.02 6.84 0.37
N ALA A 189 -4.29 6.84 -0.03
CA ALA A 189 -5.44 6.58 0.84
C ALA A 189 -5.56 5.06 1.10
N ALA A 190 -5.09 4.59 2.25
CA ALA A 190 -5.16 3.17 2.62
C ALA A 190 -6.59 2.77 3.02
N HIS A 191 -7.07 1.58 2.70
CA HIS A 191 -6.28 0.37 2.41
C HIS A 191 -6.24 -0.05 0.94
N GLY A 192 -7.14 0.47 0.10
CA GLY A 192 -7.25 0.04 -1.30
C GLY A 192 -6.02 0.40 -2.13
N SER A 193 -5.46 1.59 -1.88
CA SER A 193 -4.31 2.10 -2.63
C SER A 193 -2.98 1.46 -2.27
N ILE A 194 -2.93 0.52 -1.31
CA ILE A 194 -1.66 -0.06 -0.87
C ILE A 194 -0.97 -0.82 -2.01
N MET A 195 -1.70 -1.73 -2.66
CA MET A 195 -1.12 -2.58 -3.70
C MET A 195 -0.66 -1.78 -4.91
N SER A 196 -1.54 -0.93 -5.45
CA SER A 196 -1.24 -0.07 -6.59
C SER A 196 -0.22 1.02 -6.26
N GLY A 197 -0.27 1.58 -5.05
CA GLY A 197 0.66 2.62 -4.57
C GLY A 197 2.09 2.11 -4.42
N LEU A 198 2.29 0.86 -3.99
CA LEU A 198 3.61 0.23 -3.92
C LEU A 198 4.27 0.09 -5.31
N VAL A 199 3.49 -0.35 -6.30
CA VAL A 199 3.94 -0.41 -7.70
C VAL A 199 4.19 1.00 -8.24
N PHE A 200 3.23 1.91 -8.07
CA PHE A 200 3.27 3.26 -8.58
C PHE A 200 4.49 4.04 -8.09
N ALA A 201 4.75 4.04 -6.77
CA ALA A 201 5.86 4.76 -6.18
C ALA A 201 7.24 4.26 -6.66
N ASN A 202 7.35 2.98 -7.02
CA ASN A 202 8.55 2.45 -7.64
C ASN A 202 8.71 2.88 -9.10
N LEU A 203 7.62 3.06 -9.85
CA LEU A 203 7.66 3.55 -11.23
C LEU A 203 8.03 5.03 -11.32
N VAL A 204 7.52 5.85 -10.40
CA VAL A 204 7.83 7.29 -10.36
C VAL A 204 9.06 7.62 -9.52
N ASP A 205 9.72 6.62 -8.93
CA ASP A 205 10.88 6.79 -8.04
C ASP A 205 10.69 7.87 -6.96
N ALA A 206 9.55 7.82 -6.27
CA ALA A 206 9.21 8.78 -5.21
C ALA A 206 9.06 8.08 -3.86
N PRO A 207 9.32 8.76 -2.73
CA PRO A 207 8.88 8.32 -1.41
C PRO A 207 7.37 8.04 -1.38
N LEU A 208 6.97 7.08 -0.55
CA LEU A 208 5.57 6.65 -0.41
C LEU A 208 5.18 6.69 1.06
N TYR A 209 4.02 7.26 1.35
CA TYR A 209 3.40 7.22 2.66
C TYR A 209 1.92 6.85 2.52
N PHE A 210 1.40 6.06 3.44
CA PHE A 210 -0.02 5.73 3.47
C PHE A 210 -0.69 6.39 4.66
N VAL A 211 -1.85 6.98 4.43
CA VAL A 211 -2.74 7.46 5.49
C VAL A 211 -3.98 6.60 5.46
N ARG A 212 -4.37 6.05 6.62
CA ARG A 212 -5.62 5.28 6.70
C ARG A 212 -6.77 6.19 6.33
N PHE A 213 -7.48 5.82 5.29
CA PHE A 213 -8.75 6.40 4.95
C PHE A 213 -9.60 5.45 4.11
N SER A 214 -10.51 4.74 4.75
CA SER A 214 -11.36 3.78 4.05
C SER A 214 -12.82 3.91 4.48
N MET A 215 -13.59 4.72 3.75
CA MET A 215 -15.04 4.85 3.96
C MET A 215 -15.77 3.51 3.88
N PHE A 216 -15.40 2.63 2.94
CA PHE A 216 -16.12 1.37 2.71
C PHE A 216 -15.71 0.24 3.67
N LYS A 217 -14.40 0.04 3.88
CA LYS A 217 -13.89 -1.08 4.69
C LYS A 217 -13.79 -0.76 6.20
N ARG A 218 -13.88 0.52 6.58
CA ARG A 218 -13.63 1.00 7.94
C ARG A 218 -14.61 2.08 8.43
N ASN A 219 -15.54 2.52 7.58
CA ASN A 219 -16.48 3.60 7.88
C ASN A 219 -15.81 4.91 8.34
N ASP A 220 -14.56 5.13 7.92
CA ASP A 220 -13.80 6.34 8.25
C ASP A 220 -14.49 7.55 7.60
N GLN A 221 -14.82 8.58 8.39
CA GLN A 221 -15.39 9.83 7.87
C GLN A 221 -14.32 10.79 7.35
N ASP A 222 -13.10 10.63 7.86
CA ASP A 222 -11.94 11.46 7.58
C ASP A 222 -10.65 10.62 7.59
N PRO A 223 -9.59 11.08 6.90
CA PRO A 223 -8.27 10.48 7.02
C PRO A 223 -7.80 10.47 8.48
N ILE A 224 -7.31 9.32 8.94
CA ILE A 224 -6.84 9.16 10.32
C ILE A 224 -5.38 9.61 10.40
N LEU A 225 -5.17 10.82 10.92
CA LEU A 225 -3.86 11.43 11.10
C LEU A 225 -3.49 11.52 12.59
N ALA A 226 -2.29 11.07 12.92
CA ALA A 226 -1.63 11.29 14.20
C ALA A 226 -0.54 12.37 14.08
N PRO A 227 -0.06 12.93 15.21
CA PRO A 227 1.03 13.91 15.18
C PRO A 227 2.32 13.41 14.50
N SER A 228 2.58 12.11 14.56
CA SER A 228 3.69 11.42 13.88
C SER A 228 3.55 11.45 12.35
N ASP A 229 2.33 11.33 11.82
CA ASP A 229 2.06 11.48 10.38
C ASP A 229 2.35 12.91 9.94
N LEU A 230 1.81 13.88 10.67
CA LEU A 230 2.04 15.30 10.37
C LEU A 230 3.53 15.64 10.38
N ALA A 231 4.28 15.15 11.38
CA ALA A 231 5.72 15.37 11.47
C ALA A 231 6.49 14.73 10.30
N HIS A 232 6.07 13.56 9.80
CA HIS A 232 6.69 12.93 8.64
C HIS A 232 6.38 13.72 7.35
N LEU A 233 5.11 14.07 7.15
CA LEU A 233 4.63 14.75 5.93
C LEU A 233 5.16 16.19 5.82
N GLU A 234 5.38 16.88 6.93
CA GLU A 234 5.95 18.23 6.97
C GLU A 234 7.34 18.29 6.30
N GLY A 235 8.11 17.19 6.37
CA GLY A 235 9.41 17.07 5.68
C GLY A 235 9.31 17.16 4.15
N PHE A 236 8.11 17.03 3.59
CA PHE A 236 7.83 17.10 2.15
C PHE A 236 7.01 18.33 1.74
N ARG A 237 6.69 19.25 2.67
CA ARG A 237 5.81 20.42 2.42
C ARG A 237 6.14 21.19 1.15
N ALA A 238 7.42 21.48 0.92
CA ALA A 238 7.88 22.34 -0.17
C ALA A 238 7.90 21.66 -1.55
N GLY A 239 7.83 20.33 -1.59
CA GLY A 239 7.87 19.55 -2.85
C GLY A 239 6.46 19.25 -3.38
N PRO A 240 6.31 18.94 -4.68
CA PRO A 240 5.02 18.54 -5.23
C PRO A 240 4.62 17.15 -4.71
N ALA A 241 3.55 17.11 -3.92
CA ALA A 241 2.97 15.86 -3.43
C ALA A 241 1.90 15.34 -4.40
N LEU A 242 1.82 14.02 -4.59
CA LEU A 242 0.71 13.37 -5.28
C LEU A 242 -0.19 12.66 -4.26
N LEU A 243 -1.44 13.10 -4.15
CA LEU A 243 -2.49 12.49 -3.35
C LEU A 243 -3.19 11.41 -4.20
N PHE A 244 -3.16 10.17 -3.74
CA PHE A 244 -3.41 8.99 -4.57
C PHE A 244 -4.50 8.08 -3.96
N ASP A 245 -5.40 7.62 -4.81
CA ASP A 245 -6.39 6.57 -4.53
C ASP A 245 -6.31 5.52 -5.65
N GLU A 246 -6.72 4.27 -5.40
CA GLU A 246 -6.68 3.25 -6.46
C GLU A 246 -7.84 3.41 -7.45
N ASP A 247 -9.02 3.75 -6.94
CA ASP A 247 -10.26 3.79 -7.69
C ASP A 247 -11.12 5.01 -7.33
N VAL A 248 -11.69 5.63 -8.36
CA VAL A 248 -12.59 6.78 -8.24
C VAL A 248 -13.93 6.43 -8.89
N ALA A 249 -14.79 5.76 -8.12
CA ALA A 249 -16.18 5.49 -8.48
C ALA A 249 -17.09 6.69 -8.19
N LYS A 250 -17.47 6.91 -6.92
CA LYS A 250 -18.23 8.10 -6.49
C LYS A 250 -17.34 9.33 -6.27
N GLY A 251 -16.05 9.10 -6.06
CA GLY A 251 -15.06 10.15 -5.81
C GLY A 251 -15.09 10.79 -4.42
N THR A 252 -15.92 10.28 -3.50
CA THR A 252 -16.04 10.79 -2.13
C THR A 252 -14.73 10.64 -1.35
N THR A 253 -14.06 9.49 -1.48
CA THR A 253 -12.78 9.21 -0.82
C THR A 253 -11.72 10.21 -1.28
N LEU A 254 -11.32 10.19 -2.55
CA LEU A 254 -10.28 11.10 -3.05
C LEU A 254 -10.62 12.59 -2.83
N THR A 255 -11.87 13.02 -3.02
CA THR A 255 -12.25 14.42 -2.75
C THR A 255 -12.04 14.79 -1.29
N ARG A 256 -12.45 13.94 -0.35
CA ARG A 256 -12.27 14.21 1.08
C ARG A 256 -10.81 14.09 1.50
N PHE A 257 -10.10 13.13 0.93
CA PHE A 257 -8.67 12.95 1.13
C PHE A 257 -7.90 14.20 0.70
N GLU A 258 -8.20 14.72 -0.50
CA GLU A 258 -7.64 15.96 -1.01
C GLU A 258 -7.92 17.15 -0.08
N GLN A 259 -9.17 17.33 0.34
CA GLN A 259 -9.55 18.44 1.23
C GLN A 259 -8.73 18.48 2.53
N VAL A 260 -8.42 17.32 3.11
CA VAL A 260 -7.70 17.20 4.38
C VAL A 260 -6.18 17.25 4.17
N MET A 261 -5.67 16.61 3.11
CA MET A 261 -4.24 16.45 2.90
C MET A 261 -3.60 17.63 2.15
N ARG A 262 -4.31 18.27 1.21
CA ARG A 262 -3.79 19.39 0.39
C ARG A 262 -3.19 20.54 1.22
N PRO A 263 -3.77 20.98 2.35
CA PRO A 263 -3.19 22.06 3.17
C PRO A 263 -1.83 21.75 3.81
N LEU A 264 -1.40 20.48 3.81
CA LEU A 264 -0.11 20.07 4.36
C LEU A 264 1.07 20.34 3.41
N PHE A 265 0.79 20.66 2.14
CA PHE A 265 1.79 20.84 1.09
C PHE A 265 1.59 22.17 0.37
N ASP A 266 2.69 22.76 -0.10
CA ASP A 266 2.65 23.98 -0.89
C ASP A 266 2.10 23.70 -2.30
N VAL A 267 2.41 22.51 -2.82
CA VAL A 267 1.90 22.00 -4.10
C VAL A 267 1.42 20.57 -3.91
N ALA A 268 0.15 20.31 -4.24
CA ALA A 268 -0.42 18.97 -4.23
C ALA A 268 -1.20 18.73 -5.52
N HIS A 269 -1.07 17.52 -6.05
CA HIS A 269 -1.80 17.01 -7.20
C HIS A 269 -2.63 15.79 -6.81
N THR A 270 -3.65 15.46 -7.59
CA THR A 270 -4.48 14.27 -7.38
C THR A 270 -4.28 13.23 -8.48
N GLY A 271 -4.20 11.96 -8.12
CA GLY A 271 -4.04 10.85 -9.05
C GLY A 271 -4.91 9.64 -8.69
N SER A 272 -5.40 8.92 -9.70
CA SER A 272 -6.05 7.62 -9.52
C SER A 272 -5.67 6.64 -10.61
N VAL A 273 -5.58 5.35 -10.29
CA VAL A 273 -5.36 4.32 -11.32
C VAL A 273 -6.61 4.18 -12.17
N LEU A 274 -7.75 3.97 -11.51
CA LEU A 274 -9.06 3.85 -12.14
C LEU A 274 -9.93 5.06 -11.87
N ARG A 275 -10.65 5.49 -12.90
CA ARG A 275 -11.75 6.44 -12.76
C ARG A 275 -12.96 5.93 -13.50
N HIS A 276 -14.08 5.76 -12.80
CA HIS A 276 -15.35 5.48 -13.44
C HIS A 276 -15.82 6.70 -14.24
N THR A 277 -16.27 6.50 -15.47
CA THR A 277 -16.60 7.60 -16.40
C THR A 277 -17.65 8.55 -15.83
N LEU A 278 -18.63 8.01 -15.11
CA LEU A 278 -19.72 8.76 -14.46
C LEU A 278 -19.31 9.43 -13.15
N SER A 279 -18.06 9.25 -12.68
CA SER A 279 -17.61 9.85 -11.44
C SER A 279 -17.62 11.38 -11.53
N PRO A 280 -18.20 12.10 -10.54
CA PRO A 280 -18.13 13.55 -10.48
C PRO A 280 -16.74 14.06 -10.12
N CYS A 281 -15.92 13.22 -9.46
CA CYS A 281 -14.53 13.54 -9.16
C CYS A 281 -13.66 13.38 -10.42
N ARG A 282 -12.77 14.36 -10.63
CA ARG A 282 -11.84 14.40 -11.76
C ARG A 282 -10.43 14.62 -11.19
N PRO A 283 -9.73 13.53 -10.80
CA PRO A 283 -8.32 13.62 -10.46
C PRO A 283 -7.56 14.25 -11.62
N GLU A 284 -6.50 14.99 -11.32
CA GLU A 284 -5.65 15.60 -12.35
C GLU A 284 -5.00 14.55 -13.24
N PHE A 285 -4.65 13.39 -12.66
CA PHE A 285 -4.00 12.29 -13.35
C PHE A 285 -4.82 10.99 -13.22
N VAL A 286 -5.05 10.32 -14.34
CA VAL A 286 -5.79 9.06 -14.39
C VAL A 286 -5.04 8.05 -15.26
N GLY A 287 -4.88 6.82 -14.78
CA GLY A 287 -4.28 5.72 -15.54
C GLY A 287 -5.25 5.13 -16.57
N HIS A 288 -6.50 4.91 -16.17
CA HIS A 288 -7.54 4.38 -17.04
C HIS A 288 -8.95 4.90 -16.67
N ALA A 289 -9.70 5.32 -17.69
CA ALA A 289 -11.12 5.66 -17.56
C ALA A 289 -11.97 4.43 -17.88
N TRP A 290 -12.74 3.98 -16.90
CA TRP A 290 -13.56 2.78 -16.97
C TRP A 290 -15.01 3.12 -17.28
N ASN A 291 -15.57 2.48 -18.31
CA ASN A 291 -17.00 2.53 -18.61
C ASN A 291 -17.65 1.29 -18.00
N ASP A 292 -18.50 1.49 -16.99
CA ASP A 292 -19.37 0.44 -16.45
C ASP A 292 -20.46 0.04 -17.46
#